data_AF-A0A120G9Y6-F1
#
_entry.id   AF-A0A120G9Y6-F1
#
_cell.length_a   1.000
_cell.length_b   1.000
_cell.length_c   1.000
_cell.angle_alpha   90.00
_cell.angle_beta   90.00
_cell.angle_gamma   90.00
#
_symmetry.space_group_name_H-M   'P 1'
#
loop_
_entity.id
_entity.type
_entity.pdbx_description
1 polymer ?
#
loop_
_entity_poly.entity_id
_entity_poly.type
_entity_poly.pdbx_seq_one_letter_code
_entity_poly.pdbx_strand_id
1 'polypeptide(L)'
;MQEALTLASSFLEIKDREHAEILRKKLREATSAAHDRLDNLMRDAAGWTTRDEYVQFLQLQLAARAPIEMWLKANAPRHLHPPAQCAHIVSDLTSIDAKTPSECKTLQTGFTIPSALDDDKDASALGAAWTLAGSALGNRAILKDMRRAAAQQGSDAWPHSFLGDPDMLAFWGVLRRQIERPASSSETCAAVQASLAVFNHFIAIAEAHLAAASQHRVGAINERPTLAHSPHSCPAVHQ
;
A
#
# COMPACT_ATOMS: atom_id res chain seq x y z
N MET A 1 34.02 38.24 13.08
CA MET A 1 33.77 36.82 12.76
C MET A 1 32.30 36.45 12.96
N GLN A 2 31.66 36.86 14.07
CA GLN A 2 30.21 36.67 14.32
C GLN A 2 29.32 37.25 13.20
N GLU A 3 29.57 38.50 12.77
CA GLU A 3 28.76 39.18 11.73
C GLU A 3 28.82 38.50 10.34
N ALA A 4 29.98 37.93 9.98
CA ALA A 4 30.15 37.23 8.71
C ALA A 4 29.39 35.89 8.70
N LEU A 5 29.28 35.21 9.85
CA LEU A 5 28.47 34.00 10.01
C LEU A 5 26.97 34.33 9.95
N THR A 6 26.53 35.44 10.56
CA THR A 6 25.14 35.89 10.51
C THR A 6 24.70 36.27 9.09
N LEU A 7 25.58 36.94 8.32
CA LEU A 7 25.32 37.29 6.92
C LEU A 7 25.28 36.06 6.01
N ALA A 8 26.15 35.06 6.24
CA ALA A 8 26.13 33.82 5.48
C ALA A 8 24.86 32.99 5.74
N SER A 9 24.40 32.90 7.00
CA SER A 9 23.14 32.25 7.37
C SER A 9 21.93 32.98 6.78
N SER A 10 21.90 34.32 6.86
CA SER A 10 20.85 35.13 6.25
C SER A 10 20.79 34.98 4.72
N PHE A 11 21.94 34.89 4.06
CA PHE A 11 22.02 34.71 2.61
C PHE A 11 21.58 33.30 2.15
N LEU A 12 21.88 32.26 2.94
CA LEU A 12 21.39 30.90 2.73
C LEU A 12 19.87 30.80 2.92
N GLU A 13 19.32 31.43 3.97
CA GLU A 13 17.88 31.49 4.22
C GLU A 13 17.11 32.23 3.12
N ILE A 14 17.69 33.29 2.55
CA ILE A 14 17.09 34.04 1.43
C ILE A 14 17.08 33.19 0.15
N LYS A 15 18.17 32.45 -0.13
CA LYS A 15 18.24 31.54 -1.28
C LYS A 15 17.30 30.33 -1.18
N ASP A 16 17.08 29.81 0.02
CA ASP A 16 16.10 28.73 0.26
C ASP A 16 14.65 29.22 0.05
N ARG A 17 14.36 30.50 0.35
CA ARG A 17 13.03 31.10 0.10
C ARG A 17 12.75 31.40 -1.36
N GLU A 18 13.77 31.77 -2.15
CA GLU A 18 13.61 32.09 -3.58
C GLU A 18 13.31 30.87 -4.48
N HIS A 19 13.63 29.65 -4.03
CA HIS A 19 13.43 28.41 -4.79
C HIS A 19 12.38 27.46 -4.19
N ALA A 20 11.60 27.92 -3.22
CA ALA A 20 10.66 27.06 -2.51
C ALA A 20 9.53 26.58 -3.46
N GLU A 21 9.77 25.45 -4.13
CA GLU A 21 8.79 24.77 -4.95
C GLU A 21 7.72 24.13 -4.06
N ILE A 22 6.49 24.05 -4.58
CA ILE A 22 5.36 23.49 -3.84
C ILE A 22 5.67 22.03 -3.49
N LEU A 23 5.63 21.69 -2.19
CA LEU A 23 5.99 20.36 -1.67
C LEU A 23 5.29 19.22 -2.42
N ARG A 24 4.00 19.39 -2.72
CA ARG A 24 3.21 18.43 -3.53
C ARG A 24 3.85 18.11 -4.89
N LYS A 25 4.44 19.09 -5.57
CA LYS A 25 5.10 18.89 -6.87
C LYS A 25 6.34 18.01 -6.69
N LYS A 26 7.19 18.33 -5.70
CA LYS A 26 8.39 17.56 -5.38
C LYS A 26 8.09 16.12 -4.98
N LEU A 27 7.06 15.90 -4.15
CA LEU A 27 6.57 14.57 -3.80
C LEU A 27 6.19 13.78 -5.06
N ARG A 28 5.36 14.35 -5.93
CA ARG A 28 4.91 13.66 -7.17
C ARG A 28 6.07 13.34 -8.11
N GLU A 29 6.97 14.29 -8.32
CA GLU A 29 8.13 14.09 -9.19
C GLU A 29 9.02 12.96 -8.66
N ALA A 30 9.38 13.02 -7.37
CA ALA A 30 10.28 12.05 -6.75
C ALA A 30 9.68 10.63 -6.64
N THR A 31 8.36 10.50 -6.45
CA THR A 31 7.74 9.17 -6.25
C THR A 31 7.07 8.60 -7.50
N SER A 32 7.06 9.31 -8.62
CA SER A 32 6.39 8.89 -9.86
C SER A 32 6.77 7.48 -10.31
N ALA A 33 8.08 7.20 -10.44
CA ALA A 33 8.57 5.89 -10.85
C ALA A 33 8.21 4.76 -9.84
N ALA A 34 8.25 5.06 -8.55
CA ALA A 34 7.88 4.11 -7.51
C ALA A 34 6.36 3.82 -7.51
N HIS A 35 5.55 4.85 -7.76
CA HIS A 35 4.11 4.71 -7.96
C HIS A 35 3.78 3.83 -9.17
N ASP A 36 4.39 4.09 -10.32
CA ASP A 36 4.11 3.33 -11.54
C ASP A 36 4.56 1.86 -11.41
N ARG A 37 5.71 1.62 -10.77
CA ARG A 37 6.16 0.26 -10.42
C ARG A 37 5.16 -0.44 -9.50
N LEU A 38 4.66 0.25 -8.47
CA LEU A 38 3.70 -0.34 -7.55
C LEU A 38 2.36 -0.64 -8.25
N ASP A 39 1.84 0.24 -9.09
CA ASP A 39 0.57 -0.02 -9.82
C ASP A 39 0.67 -1.28 -10.68
N ASN A 40 1.79 -1.46 -11.39
CA ASN A 40 2.03 -2.66 -12.19
C ASN A 40 2.11 -3.92 -11.31
N LEU A 41 2.91 -3.89 -10.23
CA LEU A 41 3.03 -5.01 -9.31
C LEU A 41 1.71 -5.38 -8.64
N MET A 42 0.88 -4.40 -8.27
CA MET A 42 -0.43 -4.65 -7.65
C MET A 42 -1.39 -5.38 -8.61
N ARG A 43 -1.36 -5.02 -9.90
CA ARG A 43 -2.16 -5.72 -10.93
C ARG A 43 -1.68 -7.16 -11.11
N ASP A 44 -0.37 -7.37 -11.15
CA ASP A 44 0.21 -8.70 -11.36
C ASP A 44 0.04 -9.61 -10.13
N ALA A 45 0.14 -9.05 -8.93
CA ALA A 45 0.15 -9.81 -7.67
C ALA A 45 -1.23 -10.25 -7.19
N ALA A 46 -2.26 -9.46 -7.50
CA ALA A 46 -3.54 -9.54 -6.81
C ALA A 46 -4.72 -9.25 -7.72
N GLY A 47 -4.69 -8.22 -8.56
CA GLY A 47 -5.83 -7.88 -9.43
C GLY A 47 -7.12 -7.54 -8.65
N TRP A 48 -8.24 -7.39 -9.35
CA TRP A 48 -9.56 -7.11 -8.73
C TRP A 48 -10.72 -7.34 -9.71
N THR A 49 -10.54 -8.22 -10.70
CA THR A 49 -11.56 -8.55 -11.70
C THR A 49 -12.31 -9.83 -11.38
N THR A 50 -11.76 -10.65 -10.48
CA THR A 50 -12.44 -11.80 -9.88
C THR A 50 -12.47 -11.68 -8.36
N ARG A 51 -13.34 -12.45 -7.72
CA ARG A 51 -13.47 -12.47 -6.25
C ARG A 51 -12.15 -12.88 -5.58
N ASP A 52 -11.47 -13.88 -6.12
CA ASP A 52 -10.22 -14.40 -5.57
C ASP A 52 -9.07 -13.40 -5.74
N GLU A 53 -9.01 -12.73 -6.88
CA GLU A 53 -8.10 -11.60 -7.11
C GLU A 53 -8.34 -10.49 -6.09
N TYR A 54 -9.59 -10.10 -5.89
CA TYR A 54 -9.93 -9.05 -4.93
C TYR A 54 -9.56 -9.44 -3.48
N VAL A 55 -9.73 -10.71 -3.11
CA VAL A 55 -9.24 -11.22 -1.81
C VAL A 55 -7.72 -11.08 -1.69
N GLN A 56 -6.96 -11.46 -2.72
CA GLN A 56 -5.50 -11.29 -2.73
C GLN A 56 -5.11 -9.81 -2.62
N PHE A 57 -5.83 -8.92 -3.31
CA PHE A 57 -5.64 -7.48 -3.21
C PHE A 57 -5.84 -6.97 -1.78
N LEU A 58 -6.92 -7.37 -1.11
CA LEU A 58 -7.20 -6.99 0.27
C LEU A 58 -6.14 -7.54 1.24
N GLN A 59 -5.69 -8.79 1.06
CA GLN A 59 -4.65 -9.39 1.88
C GLN A 59 -3.31 -8.64 1.74
N LEU A 60 -2.92 -8.30 0.51
CA LEU A 60 -1.72 -7.50 0.23
C LEU A 60 -1.83 -6.11 0.87
N GLN A 61 -2.98 -5.43 0.69
CA GLN A 61 -3.23 -4.12 1.29
C GLN A 61 -3.13 -4.15 2.82
N LEU A 62 -3.69 -5.18 3.47
CA LEU A 62 -3.60 -5.30 4.93
C LEU A 62 -2.16 -5.52 5.39
N ALA A 63 -1.44 -6.42 4.72
CA ALA A 63 -0.05 -6.73 5.05
C ALA A 63 0.86 -5.50 4.94
N ALA A 64 0.69 -4.69 3.90
CA ALA A 64 1.48 -3.47 3.70
C ALA A 64 1.06 -2.31 4.60
N ARG A 65 -0.24 -2.14 4.88
CA ARG A 65 -0.73 -0.98 5.65
C ARG A 65 -0.54 -1.11 7.15
N ALA A 66 -0.75 -2.30 7.71
CA ALA A 66 -0.71 -2.51 9.16
C ALA A 66 0.57 -1.96 9.83
N PRO A 67 1.80 -2.26 9.36
CA PRO A 67 3.00 -1.74 10.01
C PRO A 67 3.18 -0.22 9.79
N ILE A 68 2.67 0.35 8.69
CA ILE A 68 2.74 1.80 8.43
C ILE A 68 1.75 2.56 9.33
N GLU A 69 0.51 2.10 9.46
CA GLU A 69 -0.48 2.69 10.36
C GLU A 69 0.01 2.64 11.81
N MET A 70 0.65 1.54 12.21
CA MET A 70 1.28 1.41 13.52
C MET A 70 2.42 2.42 13.72
N TRP A 71 3.28 2.59 12.71
CA TRP A 71 4.36 3.57 12.75
C TRP A 71 3.83 5.00 12.85
N LEU A 72 2.82 5.37 12.06
CA LEU A 72 2.19 6.70 12.10
C LEU A 72 1.55 6.96 13.46
N LYS A 73 0.87 5.98 14.05
CA LYS A 73 0.28 6.12 15.38
C LYS A 73 1.32 6.41 16.46
N ALA A 74 2.51 5.81 16.35
CA ALA A 74 3.60 5.99 17.31
C ALA A 74 4.42 7.27 17.08
N ASN A 75 4.52 7.75 15.83
CA ASN A 75 5.50 8.77 15.44
C ASN A 75 4.88 10.06 14.88
N ALA A 76 3.66 10.06 14.37
CA ALA A 76 3.08 11.26 13.77
C ALA A 76 2.31 12.10 14.80
N PRO A 77 2.26 13.43 14.65
CA PRO A 77 1.30 14.24 15.36
C PRO A 77 -0.13 13.90 14.91
N ARG A 78 -1.10 14.04 15.82
CA ARG A 78 -2.50 13.57 15.61
C ARG A 78 -3.15 14.11 14.32
N HIS A 79 -2.83 15.33 13.90
CA HIS A 79 -3.41 15.94 12.70
C HIS A 79 -2.87 15.35 11.38
N LEU A 80 -1.81 14.53 11.45
CA LEU A 80 -1.25 13.76 10.33
C LEU A 80 -1.63 12.28 10.41
N HIS A 81 -2.51 11.86 11.33
CA HIS A 81 -2.99 10.49 11.39
C HIS A 81 -4.08 10.29 10.33
N PRO A 82 -3.84 9.50 9.27
CA PRO A 82 -4.91 9.13 8.35
C PRO A 82 -5.95 8.26 9.08
N PRO A 83 -7.21 8.25 8.64
CA PRO A 83 -8.20 7.29 9.12
C PRO A 83 -7.68 5.86 8.97
N ALA A 84 -7.83 5.05 10.01
CA ALA A 84 -7.35 3.66 10.01
C ALA A 84 -8.10 2.84 8.95
N GLN A 85 -7.37 2.24 8.00
CA GLN A 85 -7.97 1.45 6.91
C GLN A 85 -7.95 -0.04 7.19
N CYS A 86 -7.03 -0.50 8.04
CA CYS A 86 -6.87 -1.93 8.33
C CYS A 86 -8.18 -2.59 8.84
N ALA A 87 -8.98 -1.87 9.64
CA ALA A 87 -10.26 -2.37 10.12
C ALA A 87 -11.29 -2.57 8.99
N HIS A 88 -11.32 -1.67 8.00
CA HIS A 88 -12.18 -1.81 6.83
C HIS A 88 -11.76 -3.00 5.97
N ILE A 89 -10.45 -3.22 5.79
CA ILE A 89 -9.94 -4.36 5.03
C ILE A 89 -10.30 -5.69 5.72
N VAL A 90 -10.14 -5.77 7.05
CA VAL A 90 -10.54 -6.96 7.83
C VAL A 90 -12.05 -7.21 7.72
N SER A 91 -12.87 -6.15 7.80
CA SER A 91 -14.31 -6.25 7.63
C SER A 91 -14.70 -6.75 6.24
N ASP A 92 -14.06 -6.24 5.18
CA ASP A 92 -14.31 -6.67 3.81
C ASP A 92 -13.90 -8.15 3.60
N LEU A 93 -12.72 -8.57 4.10
CA LEU A 93 -12.27 -9.96 4.06
C LEU A 93 -13.23 -10.91 4.79
N THR A 94 -13.65 -10.54 6.00
CA THR A 94 -14.59 -11.33 6.81
C THR A 94 -15.95 -11.48 6.11
N SER A 95 -16.43 -10.40 5.49
CA SER A 95 -17.70 -10.41 4.75
C SER A 95 -17.65 -11.28 3.49
N ILE A 96 -16.45 -11.56 2.98
CA ILE A 96 -16.18 -12.45 1.85
C ILE A 96 -15.76 -13.84 2.36
N ASP A 97 -15.86 -14.15 3.66
CA ASP A 97 -15.44 -15.44 4.24
C ASP A 97 -13.99 -15.80 3.84
N ALA A 98 -13.13 -14.79 3.76
CA ALA A 98 -11.73 -14.92 3.40
C ALA A 98 -10.84 -14.77 4.64
N LYS A 99 -9.76 -15.55 4.68
CA LYS A 99 -8.79 -15.50 5.80
C LYS A 99 -8.01 -14.19 5.82
N THR A 100 -7.71 -13.71 7.02
CA THR A 100 -6.82 -12.57 7.21
C THR A 100 -5.34 -12.96 7.08
N PRO A 101 -4.45 -12.07 6.64
CA PRO A 101 -2.99 -12.27 6.67
C PRO A 101 -2.40 -12.56 8.06
N SER A 102 -3.10 -12.35 9.17
CA SER A 102 -2.65 -12.83 10.49
C SER A 102 -2.87 -14.34 10.67
N GLU A 103 -3.82 -14.92 9.95
CA GLU A 103 -4.07 -16.36 9.89
C GLU A 103 -3.21 -17.05 8.81
N CYS A 104 -2.82 -16.31 7.77
CA CYS A 104 -1.78 -16.74 6.83
C CYS A 104 -0.41 -16.41 7.44
N LYS A 105 0.54 -17.34 7.54
CA LYS A 105 1.88 -17.07 8.13
C LYS A 105 2.77 -16.14 7.29
N THR A 106 2.19 -15.34 6.40
CA THR A 106 2.87 -14.58 5.37
C THR A 106 2.87 -13.09 5.73
N LEU A 107 4.08 -12.59 6.00
CA LEU A 107 4.51 -11.21 5.71
C LEU A 107 4.09 -10.11 6.70
N GLN A 108 4.36 -10.29 7.99
CA GLN A 108 4.57 -9.13 8.87
C GLN A 108 6.05 -8.73 8.85
N THR A 109 6.43 -7.86 7.91
CA THR A 109 7.71 -7.17 7.96
C THR A 109 7.53 -5.86 8.74
N GLY A 110 8.46 -5.56 9.65
CA GLY A 110 8.45 -4.28 10.34
C GLY A 110 8.59 -3.13 9.35
N PHE A 111 7.99 -1.98 9.66
CA PHE A 111 8.15 -0.75 8.90
C PHE A 111 8.87 0.31 9.75
N THR A 112 9.83 0.99 9.16
CA THR A 112 10.52 2.12 9.79
C THR A 112 10.92 3.14 8.74
N ILE A 113 10.98 4.41 9.13
CA ILE A 113 11.51 5.50 8.31
C ILE A 113 12.86 5.89 8.93
N PRO A 114 13.99 5.68 8.22
CA PRO A 114 15.35 5.83 8.77
C PRO A 114 15.70 7.22 9.30
N SER A 115 15.02 8.28 8.84
CA SER A 115 15.40 9.68 9.06
C SER A 115 14.45 10.47 9.97
N ALA A 116 13.59 9.82 10.76
CA ALA A 116 12.69 10.51 11.68
C ALA A 116 13.40 11.06 12.94
N LEU A 117 14.56 11.70 12.77
CA LEU A 117 15.23 12.48 13.80
C LEU A 117 14.42 13.74 14.12
N ASP A 118 14.55 14.24 15.36
CA ASP A 118 13.54 15.08 16.04
C ASP A 118 13.06 16.30 15.24
N ASP A 119 13.92 16.98 14.48
CA ASP A 119 13.57 18.20 13.76
C ASP A 119 12.75 17.96 12.46
N ASP A 120 12.78 16.75 11.89
CA ASP A 120 12.15 16.39 10.60
C ASP A 120 11.01 15.35 10.74
N LYS A 121 10.59 15.08 11.98
CA LYS A 121 9.59 14.04 12.31
C LYS A 121 8.21 14.34 11.70
N ASP A 122 7.77 15.59 11.75
CA ASP A 122 6.49 16.03 11.16
C ASP A 122 6.51 15.95 9.64
N ALA A 123 7.63 16.32 9.01
CA ALA A 123 7.82 16.21 7.56
C ALA A 123 7.78 14.74 7.10
N SER A 124 8.44 13.85 7.85
CA SER A 124 8.41 12.42 7.59
C SER A 124 7.00 11.84 7.73
N ALA A 125 6.28 12.22 8.79
CA ALA A 125 4.88 11.85 8.98
C ALA A 125 3.99 12.37 7.85
N LEU A 126 4.21 13.60 7.38
CA LEU A 126 3.47 14.22 6.29
C LEU A 126 3.67 13.45 4.98
N GLY A 127 4.90 13.05 4.67
CA GLY A 127 5.20 12.20 3.50
C GLY A 127 4.51 10.84 3.55
N ALA A 128 4.61 10.14 4.67
CA ALA A 128 3.94 8.85 4.84
C ALA A 128 2.41 8.96 4.75
N ALA A 129 1.82 9.96 5.41
CA ALA A 129 0.39 10.24 5.35
C ALA A 129 -0.06 10.61 3.92
N TRP A 130 0.75 11.37 3.18
CA TRP A 130 0.49 11.73 1.79
C TRP A 130 0.41 10.50 0.89
N THR A 131 1.36 9.58 1.00
CA THR A 131 1.34 8.34 0.21
C THR A 131 0.11 7.50 0.53
N LEU A 132 -0.23 7.31 1.82
CA LEU A 132 -1.41 6.54 2.21
C LEU A 132 -2.71 7.21 1.77
N ALA A 133 -2.88 8.51 1.98
CA ALA A 133 -4.10 9.22 1.60
C ALA A 133 -4.25 9.35 0.09
N GLY A 134 -3.15 9.50 -0.64
CA GLY A 134 -3.14 9.54 -2.11
C GLY A 134 -3.72 8.27 -2.75
N SER A 135 -3.54 7.11 -2.11
CA SER A 135 -4.09 5.84 -2.59
C SER A 135 -5.62 5.81 -2.65
N ALA A 136 -6.33 6.64 -1.87
CA ALA A 136 -7.79 6.70 -1.88
C ALA A 136 -8.37 7.14 -3.24
N LEU A 137 -7.63 7.95 -3.99
CA LEU A 137 -8.01 8.32 -5.36
C LEU A 137 -7.92 7.10 -6.30
N GLY A 138 -6.87 6.29 -6.15
CA GLY A 138 -6.72 5.01 -6.87
C GLY A 138 -7.79 3.99 -6.47
N ASN A 139 -8.11 3.89 -5.18
CA ASN A 139 -9.15 3.00 -4.66
C ASN A 139 -10.52 3.22 -5.33
N ARG A 140 -10.88 4.47 -5.65
CA ARG A 140 -12.13 4.76 -6.36
C ARG A 140 -12.16 4.22 -7.80
N ALA A 141 -11.01 4.24 -8.48
CA ALA A 141 -10.91 3.64 -9.81
C ALA A 141 -11.02 2.11 -9.72
N ILE A 142 -10.33 1.50 -8.76
CA ILE A 142 -10.43 0.07 -8.46
C ILE A 142 -11.88 -0.33 -8.15
N LEU A 143 -12.58 0.42 -7.29
CA LEU A 143 -13.99 0.17 -6.96
C LEU A 143 -14.90 0.19 -8.19
N LYS A 144 -14.66 1.13 -9.11
CA LYS A 144 -15.39 1.21 -10.37
C LYS A 144 -15.14 -0.02 -11.24
N ASP A 145 -13.88 -0.45 -11.37
CA ASP A 145 -13.51 -1.63 -12.14
C ASP A 145 -14.08 -2.92 -11.53
N MET A 146 -14.00 -3.06 -10.21
CA MET A 146 -14.57 -4.19 -9.45
C MET A 146 -16.09 -4.29 -9.66
N ARG A 147 -16.83 -3.18 -9.54
CA ARG A 147 -18.28 -3.15 -9.80
C ARG A 147 -18.62 -3.56 -11.23
N ARG A 148 -17.83 -3.11 -12.21
CA ARG A 148 -18.01 -3.51 -13.61
C ARG A 148 -17.79 -5.01 -13.78
N ALA A 149 -16.74 -5.56 -13.18
CA ALA A 149 -16.43 -6.98 -13.27
C ALA A 149 -17.51 -7.86 -12.62
N ALA A 150 -17.98 -7.47 -11.42
CA ALA A 150 -19.07 -8.17 -10.74
C ALA A 150 -20.36 -8.17 -11.58
N ALA A 151 -20.73 -7.03 -12.17
CA ALA A 151 -21.90 -6.91 -13.04
C ALA A 151 -21.79 -7.77 -14.31
N GLN A 152 -20.61 -7.85 -14.93
CA GLN A 152 -20.35 -8.73 -16.07
C GLN A 152 -20.49 -10.21 -15.73
N GLN A 153 -20.26 -10.59 -14.47
CA GLN A 153 -20.42 -11.94 -13.95
C GLN A 153 -21.83 -12.21 -13.41
N GLY A 154 -22.75 -11.24 -13.50
CA GLY A 154 -24.11 -11.38 -12.95
C GLY A 154 -24.16 -11.46 -11.42
N SER A 155 -23.16 -10.90 -10.74
CA SER A 155 -23.01 -10.92 -9.28
C SER A 155 -23.11 -9.52 -8.68
N ASP A 156 -23.51 -9.45 -7.41
CA ASP A 156 -23.45 -8.22 -6.64
C ASP A 156 -21.99 -7.79 -6.41
N ALA A 157 -21.80 -6.48 -6.23
CA ALA A 157 -20.49 -5.95 -5.89
C ALA A 157 -20.00 -6.51 -4.55
N TRP A 158 -18.72 -6.88 -4.50
CA TRP A 158 -18.09 -7.36 -3.27
C TRP A 158 -18.02 -6.24 -2.20
N PRO A 159 -17.92 -6.61 -0.90
CA PRO A 159 -17.63 -5.69 0.20
C PRO A 159 -16.47 -4.73 -0.14
N HIS A 160 -16.68 -3.45 0.13
CA HIS A 160 -15.82 -2.37 -0.38
C HIS A 160 -15.70 -1.20 0.59
N SER A 161 -15.82 -1.46 1.89
CA SER A 161 -15.62 -0.43 2.91
C SER A 161 -14.24 0.21 2.79
N PHE A 162 -13.20 -0.56 2.46
CA PHE A 162 -11.85 -0.04 2.24
C PHE A 162 -11.75 0.86 0.99
N LEU A 163 -12.30 0.39 -0.14
CA LEU A 163 -12.16 1.12 -1.40
C LEU A 163 -13.02 2.41 -1.46
N GLY A 164 -14.10 2.44 -0.67
CA GLY A 164 -15.10 3.49 -0.68
C GLY A 164 -15.04 4.44 0.51
N ASP A 165 -14.05 4.35 1.39
CA ASP A 165 -14.03 5.10 2.65
C ASP A 165 -14.10 6.63 2.44
N PRO A 166 -15.20 7.30 2.87
CA PRO A 166 -15.33 8.74 2.76
C PRO A 166 -14.39 9.51 3.69
N ASP A 167 -13.99 8.95 4.82
CA ASP A 167 -13.18 9.64 5.81
C ASP A 167 -11.75 9.86 5.29
N MET A 168 -11.18 8.87 4.58
CA MET A 168 -9.89 9.04 3.92
C MET A 168 -9.90 10.15 2.86
N LEU A 169 -11.02 10.33 2.13
CA LEU A 169 -11.17 11.43 1.17
C LEU A 169 -11.28 12.79 1.85
N ALA A 170 -12.00 12.87 2.97
CA ALA A 170 -12.06 14.08 3.78
C ALA A 170 -10.67 14.44 4.35
N PHE A 171 -9.94 13.45 4.85
CA PHE A 171 -8.56 13.61 5.31
C PHE A 171 -7.64 14.09 4.19
N TRP A 172 -7.72 13.51 2.99
CA TRP A 172 -6.97 13.99 1.82
C TRP A 172 -7.23 15.47 1.53
N GLY A 173 -8.47 15.93 1.65
CA GLY A 173 -8.81 17.35 1.48
C GLY A 173 -8.11 18.27 2.48
N VAL A 174 -7.94 17.83 3.72
CA VAL A 174 -7.19 18.55 4.77
C VAL A 174 -5.68 18.49 4.49
N LEU A 175 -5.16 17.30 4.24
CA LEU A 175 -3.73 17.06 4.00
C LEU A 175 -3.22 17.82 2.78
N ARG A 176 -4.03 17.90 1.72
CA ARG A 176 -3.71 18.63 0.50
C ARG A 176 -3.29 20.08 0.77
N ARG A 177 -3.95 20.77 1.71
CA ARG A 177 -3.58 22.15 2.06
C ARG A 177 -2.20 22.25 2.71
N GLN A 178 -1.76 21.19 3.40
CA GLN A 178 -0.46 21.16 4.07
C GLN A 178 0.71 20.93 3.11
N ILE A 179 0.45 20.32 1.95
CA ILE A 179 1.45 20.05 0.90
C ILE A 179 1.38 21.05 -0.27
N GLU A 180 0.31 21.85 -0.36
CA GLU A 180 0.15 22.93 -1.34
C GLU A 180 0.73 24.26 -0.83
N ARG A 181 1.89 24.16 -0.19
CA ARG A 181 2.69 25.30 0.25
C ARG A 181 4.16 25.11 -0.14
N PRO A 182 4.93 26.20 -0.16
CA PRO A 182 6.39 26.10 -0.17
C PRO A 182 6.89 25.34 1.08
N ALA A 183 7.99 24.60 0.92
CA ALA A 183 8.66 23.85 1.98
C ALA A 183 10.17 24.08 1.89
N SER A 184 10.87 23.93 3.01
CA SER A 184 12.33 24.00 3.01
C SER A 184 12.92 22.78 2.30
N SER A 185 14.21 22.86 1.96
CA SER A 185 14.96 21.75 1.39
C SER A 185 14.99 20.53 2.33
N SER A 186 15.15 20.75 3.65
CA SER A 186 15.14 19.67 4.66
C SER A 186 13.77 19.00 4.76
N GLU A 187 12.71 19.79 4.87
CA GLU A 187 11.34 19.29 4.98
C GLU A 187 10.95 18.49 3.73
N THR A 188 11.28 19.00 2.55
CA THR A 188 11.06 18.31 1.28
C THR A 188 11.81 16.99 1.22
N CYS A 189 13.08 16.98 1.63
CA CYS A 189 13.89 15.76 1.67
C CYS A 189 13.26 14.70 2.60
N ALA A 190 12.91 15.09 3.83
CA ALA A 190 12.31 14.19 4.82
C ALA A 190 10.96 13.61 4.35
N ALA A 191 10.07 14.47 3.81
CA ALA A 191 8.77 14.03 3.30
C ALA A 191 8.92 13.09 2.08
N VAL A 192 9.87 13.36 1.17
CA VAL A 192 10.16 12.50 0.02
C VAL A 192 10.72 11.16 0.47
N GLN A 193 11.70 11.14 1.38
CA GLN A 193 12.29 9.91 1.90
C GLN A 193 11.24 9.02 2.59
N ALA A 194 10.38 9.62 3.41
CA ALA A 194 9.28 8.90 4.04
C ALA A 194 8.28 8.34 3.01
N SER A 195 7.93 9.11 1.99
CA SER A 195 7.03 8.65 0.92
C SER A 195 7.63 7.48 0.14
N LEU A 196 8.91 7.56 -0.21
CA LEU A 196 9.66 6.48 -0.87
C LEU A 196 9.77 5.24 0.02
N ALA A 197 9.98 5.40 1.33
CA ALA A 197 9.98 4.29 2.27
C ALA A 197 8.63 3.55 2.26
N VAL A 198 7.51 4.28 2.25
CA VAL A 198 6.18 3.68 2.11
C VAL A 198 6.05 2.91 0.79
N PHE A 199 6.41 3.52 -0.35
CA PHE A 199 6.35 2.82 -1.64
C PHE A 199 7.23 1.56 -1.67
N ASN A 200 8.47 1.66 -1.20
CA ASN A 200 9.40 0.52 -1.15
C ASN A 200 8.87 -0.61 -0.28
N HIS A 201 8.20 -0.29 0.84
CA HIS A 201 7.57 -1.28 1.69
C HIS A 201 6.42 -2.00 0.96
N PHE A 202 5.51 -1.25 0.31
CA PHE A 202 4.45 -1.83 -0.50
C PHE A 202 4.98 -2.72 -1.63
N ILE A 203 6.03 -2.28 -2.33
CA ILE A 203 6.69 -3.04 -3.39
C ILE A 203 7.24 -4.36 -2.85
N ALA A 204 7.96 -4.33 -1.73
CA ALA A 204 8.52 -5.55 -1.12
C ALA A 204 7.43 -6.56 -0.73
N ILE A 205 6.30 -6.09 -0.20
CA ILE A 205 5.15 -6.94 0.13
C ILE A 205 4.51 -7.53 -1.14
N ALA A 206 4.36 -6.74 -2.20
CA ALA A 206 3.80 -7.19 -3.47
C ALA A 206 4.70 -8.24 -4.16
N GLU A 207 6.01 -8.01 -4.18
CA GLU A 207 6.99 -8.97 -4.71
C GLU A 207 6.99 -10.30 -3.94
N ALA A 208 6.88 -10.23 -2.60
CA ALA A 208 6.78 -11.43 -1.77
C ALA A 208 5.47 -12.20 -2.03
N HIS A 209 4.36 -11.51 -2.27
CA HIS A 209 3.09 -12.14 -2.68
C HIS A 209 3.22 -12.87 -4.03
N LEU A 210 3.82 -12.21 -5.03
CA LEU A 210 4.08 -12.81 -6.35
C LEU A 210 4.95 -14.06 -6.27
N ALA A 211 6.00 -14.01 -5.44
CA ALA A 211 6.89 -15.14 -5.22
C ALA A 211 6.14 -16.34 -4.59
N ALA A 212 5.29 -16.09 -3.58
CA ALA A 212 4.50 -17.13 -2.92
C ALA A 212 3.47 -17.77 -3.88
N ALA A 213 2.79 -16.97 -4.70
CA ALA A 213 1.83 -17.46 -5.70
C ALA A 213 2.49 -18.33 -6.79
N SER A 214 3.73 -18.00 -7.16
CA SER A 214 4.53 -18.79 -8.11
C SER A 214 4.95 -20.14 -7.53
N GLN A 215 5.36 -20.17 -6.26
CA GLN A 215 5.76 -21.41 -5.56
C GLN A 215 4.58 -22.37 -5.37
N HIS A 216 3.39 -21.86 -5.08
CA HIS A 216 2.18 -22.69 -4.93
C HIS A 216 1.78 -23.37 -6.26
N ARG A 217 1.97 -22.68 -7.40
CA ARG A 217 1.71 -23.24 -8.73
C ARG A 217 2.69 -24.35 -9.12
N VAL A 218 3.97 -24.25 -8.74
CA VAL A 218 4.96 -25.31 -9.03
C VAL A 218 4.75 -26.54 -8.16
N GLY A 219 4.35 -26.37 -6.90
CA GLY A 219 4.02 -27.50 -6.01
C GLY A 219 2.82 -28.32 -6.48
N ALA A 220 1.77 -27.67 -6.98
CA ALA A 220 0.55 -28.33 -7.46
C ALA A 220 0.77 -29.21 -8.72
N ILE A 221 1.82 -28.95 -9.50
CA ILE A 221 2.13 -29.75 -10.71
C ILE A 221 2.84 -31.07 -10.34
N ASN A 222 3.53 -31.11 -9.20
CA ASN A 222 4.29 -32.29 -8.74
C ASN A 222 3.45 -33.31 -7.96
N GLU A 223 2.18 -33.02 -7.68
CA GLU A 223 1.25 -33.94 -7.01
C GLU A 223 0.22 -34.57 -7.97
N ARG A 224 0.66 -35.02 -9.16
CA ARG A 224 -0.18 -35.97 -9.92
C ARG A 224 -0.12 -37.34 -9.24
N PRO A 225 -1.25 -37.95 -8.85
CA PRO A 225 -1.26 -39.32 -8.38
C PRO A 225 -0.78 -40.22 -9.51
N THR A 226 0.27 -41.00 -9.25
CA THR A 226 0.63 -42.15 -10.07
C THR A 226 -0.56 -43.11 -10.01
N LEU A 227 -1.36 -43.15 -11.07
CA LEU A 227 -2.40 -44.17 -11.24
C LEU A 227 -1.69 -45.53 -11.30
N ALA A 228 -1.69 -46.22 -10.17
CA ALA A 228 -1.29 -47.60 -10.09
C ALA A 228 -2.29 -48.43 -10.91
N HIS A 229 -1.85 -48.84 -12.10
CA HIS A 229 -2.46 -49.95 -12.80
C HIS A 229 -2.37 -51.20 -11.92
N SER A 230 -3.50 -51.87 -11.72
CA SER A 230 -3.48 -53.31 -11.49
C SER A 230 -4.65 -54.00 -12.17
N PRO A 231 -4.43 -55.24 -12.63
CA PRO A 231 -5.13 -55.80 -13.77
C PRO A 231 -6.24 -56.77 -13.36
N HIS A 232 -7.19 -56.91 -14.29
CA HIS A 232 -8.08 -58.05 -14.52
C HIS A 232 -8.23 -59.12 -13.43
N SER A 233 -9.46 -59.29 -12.94
CA SER A 233 -9.94 -60.61 -12.52
C SER A 233 -11.39 -60.84 -12.98
N CYS A 234 -11.57 -62.03 -13.53
CA CYS A 234 -12.68 -62.59 -14.29
C CYS A 234 -13.94 -62.82 -13.41
N PRO A 235 -15.18 -62.78 -13.95
CA PRO A 235 -16.36 -63.24 -13.24
C PRO A 235 -16.56 -64.75 -13.44
N ALA A 236 -16.73 -65.50 -12.35
CA ALA A 236 -17.27 -66.86 -12.39
C ALA A 236 -18.78 -66.83 -12.11
N VAL A 237 -19.49 -67.65 -12.90
CA VAL A 237 -20.93 -67.80 -13.00
C VAL A 237 -21.35 -69.11 -12.30
N HIS A 238 -22.52 -69.08 -11.62
CA HIS A 238 -23.35 -70.19 -11.08
C HIS A 238 -22.74 -71.03 -9.93
N GLN A 239 -23.50 -71.45 -8.90
CA GLN A 239 -24.93 -71.81 -8.79
C GLN A 239 -25.60 -71.19 -7.55
#